data_AF-A0A368VVP7-F1
#
_entry.id   AF-A0A368VVP7-F1
#
_cell.length_a   1.000
_cell.length_b   1.000
_cell.length_c   1.000
_cell.angle_alpha   90.00
_cell.angle_beta   90.00
_cell.angle_gamma   90.00
#
_symmetry.space_group_name_H-M   'P 1'
#
loop_
_entity.id
_entity.type
_entity.pdbx_description
1 polymer ?
#
loop_
_entity_poly.entity_id
_entity_poly.type
_entity_poly.pdbx_seq_one_letter_code
_entity_poly.pdbx_strand_id
1 'polypeptide(L)'
;MTGARSWSMVAHDAGALTQAIENLEASWRTVPGAQQPGSTRDALLTVTEVGTKLAKLLDALATQYENPGVPEQRVAHLALDQAAAAAEDLGACTRRAAQALQSGH
;
A
#
# COMPACT_ATOMS: atom_id res chain seq x y z
N MET A 1 -14.58 -19.07 10.49
CA MET A 1 -15.11 -17.69 10.43
C MET A 1 -14.02 -16.61 10.39
N THR A 2 -12.75 -16.96 10.22
CA THR A 2 -11.60 -16.04 10.21
C THR A 2 -11.40 -15.33 8.86
N GLY A 3 -11.72 -15.98 7.74
CA GLY A 3 -11.53 -15.39 6.39
C GLY A 3 -12.37 -14.14 6.11
N ALA A 4 -13.58 -14.02 6.68
CA ALA A 4 -14.40 -12.82 6.49
C ALA A 4 -13.78 -11.57 7.13
N ARG A 5 -13.08 -11.72 8.27
CA ARG A 5 -12.40 -10.60 8.94
C ARG A 5 -11.12 -10.16 8.21
N SER A 6 -10.36 -11.10 7.63
CA SER A 6 -9.14 -10.76 6.88
C SER A 6 -9.46 -9.98 5.61
N TRP A 7 -10.50 -10.37 4.86
CA TRP A 7 -10.95 -9.64 3.68
C TRP A 7 -11.49 -8.23 4.00
N SER A 8 -12.23 -8.05 5.10
CA SER A 8 -12.66 -6.71 5.54
C SER A 8 -11.47 -5.79 5.88
N MET A 9 -10.40 -6.34 6.46
CA MET A 9 -9.21 -5.57 6.80
C MET A 9 -8.43 -5.15 5.55
N VAL A 10 -8.28 -6.05 4.57
CA VAL A 10 -7.70 -5.72 3.26
C VAL A 10 -8.49 -4.63 2.55
N ALA A 11 -9.83 -4.74 2.53
CA ALA A 11 -10.68 -3.72 1.91
C ALA A 11 -10.53 -2.35 2.59
N HIS A 12 -10.43 -2.33 3.92
CA HIS A 12 -10.19 -1.12 4.70
C HIS A 12 -8.84 -0.47 4.33
N ASP A 13 -7.75 -1.24 4.37
CA ASP A 13 -6.40 -0.72 4.09
C ASP A 13 -6.23 -0.31 2.62
N ALA A 14 -6.87 -1.01 1.67
CA ALA A 14 -6.90 -0.60 0.26
C ALA A 14 -7.65 0.72 0.05
N GLY A 15 -8.76 0.93 0.80
CA GLY A 15 -9.47 2.20 0.82
C GLY A 15 -8.62 3.34 1.40
N ALA A 16 -7.94 3.08 2.51
CA ALA A 16 -7.01 4.04 3.12
C ALA A 16 -5.84 4.39 2.18
N LEU A 17 -5.32 3.41 1.43
CA LEU A 17 -4.25 3.62 0.46
C LEU A 17 -4.71 4.53 -0.68
N THR A 18 -5.90 4.27 -1.24
CA THR A 18 -6.51 5.11 -2.28
C THR A 18 -6.66 6.55 -1.79
N GLN A 19 -7.20 6.75 -0.59
CA GLN A 19 -7.36 8.09 -0.02
C GLN A 19 -6.02 8.80 0.19
N ALA A 20 -4.98 8.08 0.63
CA ALA A 20 -3.64 8.64 0.80
C ALA A 20 -3.02 9.06 -0.53
N ILE A 21 -3.23 8.30 -1.61
CA ILE A 21 -2.79 8.64 -2.97
C ILE A 21 -3.53 9.87 -3.49
N GLU A 22 -4.85 9.94 -3.32
CA GLU A 22 -5.65 11.12 -3.72
C GLU A 22 -5.19 12.39 -3.00
N ASN A 23 -4.90 12.29 -1.70
CA ASN A 23 -4.37 13.40 -0.92
C ASN A 23 -2.97 13.82 -1.41
N LEU A 24 -2.12 12.86 -1.76
CA LEU A 24 -0.81 13.13 -2.36
C LEU A 24 -0.96 13.86 -3.71
N GLU A 25 -1.84 13.38 -4.60
CA GLU A 25 -2.12 14.03 -5.87
C GLU A 25 -2.68 15.45 -5.69
N ALA A 26 -3.60 15.64 -4.74
CA ALA A 26 -4.15 16.95 -4.42
C ALA A 26 -3.05 17.91 -3.95
N SER A 27 -2.15 17.44 -3.07
CA SER A 27 -1.00 18.23 -2.60
C SER A 27 -0.04 18.63 -3.71
N TRP A 28 0.07 17.80 -4.76
CA TRP A 28 0.92 18.06 -5.92
C TRP A 28 0.27 19.00 -6.94
N ARG A 29 -1.06 18.96 -7.08
CA ARG A 29 -1.81 19.82 -8.01
C ARG A 29 -2.01 21.25 -7.49
N THR A 30 -1.86 21.48 -6.18
CA THR A 30 -1.95 22.82 -5.59
C THR A 30 -0.67 23.64 -5.85
N VAL A 31 -0.75 24.53 -6.85
CA VAL A 31 0.12 25.68 -7.17
C VAL A 31 1.62 25.37 -7.42
N PRO A 32 2.14 25.61 -8.64
CA PRO A 32 3.58 25.67 -8.89
C PRO A 32 4.21 26.73 -7.99
N GLY A 33 5.03 26.30 -7.02
CA GLY A 33 5.72 27.19 -6.07
C GLY A 33 5.16 27.21 -4.64
N ALA A 34 4.02 26.56 -4.36
CA ALA A 34 3.48 26.40 -3.00
C ALA A 34 3.59 24.95 -2.48
N GLN A 35 4.49 24.14 -3.05
CA GLN A 35 4.80 22.82 -2.52
C GLN A 35 5.32 22.99 -1.10
N GLN A 36 4.46 22.76 -0.11
CA GLN A 36 4.84 22.65 1.30
C GLN A 36 5.55 21.30 1.42
N PRO A 37 6.89 21.26 1.49
CA PRO A 37 7.63 19.99 1.42
C PRO A 37 7.23 19.04 2.56
N GLY A 38 6.78 19.60 3.68
CA GLY A 38 6.21 18.86 4.81
C GLY A 38 4.93 18.10 4.48
N SER A 39 3.95 18.73 3.81
CA SER A 39 2.65 18.07 3.54
C SER A 39 2.79 16.95 2.49
N THR A 40 3.61 17.15 1.46
CA THR A 40 3.90 16.11 0.45
C THR A 40 4.69 14.96 1.07
N ARG A 41 5.65 15.24 1.96
CA ARG A 41 6.40 14.22 2.70
C ARG A 41 5.48 13.39 3.60
N ASP A 42 4.61 14.03 4.36
CA ASP A 42 3.69 13.35 5.27
C ASP A 42 2.70 12.47 4.51
N ALA A 43 2.22 12.93 3.35
CA ALA A 43 1.41 12.11 2.45
C ALA A 43 2.18 10.89 1.93
N LEU A 44 3.44 11.05 1.49
CA LEU A 44 4.29 9.93 1.04
C LEU A 44 4.55 8.91 2.16
N LEU A 45 4.80 9.38 3.40
CA LEU A 45 4.98 8.50 4.56
C LEU A 45 3.70 7.75 4.91
N THR A 46 2.55 8.40 4.77
CA THR A 46 1.24 7.75 4.95
C THR A 46 1.04 6.64 3.93
N VAL A 47 1.34 6.89 2.65
CA VAL A 47 1.30 5.86 1.59
C VAL A 47 2.28 4.72 1.89
N THR A 48 3.48 5.03 2.40
CA THR A 48 4.46 4.01 2.82
C THR A 48 3.90 3.09 3.90
N GLU A 49 3.33 3.67 4.95
CA GLU A 49 2.82 2.92 6.09
C GLU A 49 1.64 2.04 5.69
N VAL A 50 0.66 2.61 4.98
CA VAL A 50 -0.54 1.88 4.54
C VAL A 50 -0.18 0.80 3.53
N GLY A 51 0.69 1.08 2.55
CA GLY A 51 1.17 0.07 1.59
C GLY A 51 1.87 -1.11 2.28
N THR A 52 2.70 -0.84 3.29
CA THR A 52 3.37 -1.90 4.08
C THR A 52 2.38 -2.75 4.87
N LYS A 53 1.34 -2.13 5.47
CA LYS A 53 0.28 -2.86 6.19
C LYS A 53 -0.52 -3.75 5.23
N LEU A 54 -0.92 -3.19 4.08
CA LEU A 54 -1.65 -3.92 3.05
C LEU A 54 -0.84 -5.12 2.54
N ALA A 55 0.46 -4.96 2.27
CA ALA A 55 1.33 -6.05 1.85
C ALA A 55 1.31 -7.23 2.83
N LYS A 56 1.46 -6.95 4.13
CA LYS A 56 1.42 -7.98 5.20
C LYS A 56 0.07 -8.68 5.29
N LEU A 57 -1.02 -7.96 5.10
CA LEU A 57 -2.36 -8.56 5.11
C LEU A 57 -2.58 -9.48 3.92
N LEU A 58 -2.12 -9.07 2.74
CA LEU A 58 -2.20 -9.84 1.51
C LEU A 58 -1.35 -11.12 1.60
N ASP A 59 -0.13 -11.04 2.14
CA ASP A 59 0.74 -12.19 2.39
C ASP A 59 0.13 -13.19 3.41
N ALA A 60 -0.43 -12.67 4.51
CA ALA A 60 -1.15 -13.49 5.48
C ALA A 60 -2.42 -14.15 4.90
N LEU A 61 -3.06 -13.52 3.92
CA LEU A 61 -4.14 -14.11 3.14
C LEU A 61 -3.60 -15.15 2.16
N ALA A 62 -2.51 -14.88 1.44
CA ALA A 62 -1.89 -15.83 0.50
C ALA A 62 -1.55 -17.15 1.21
N THR A 63 -0.99 -17.07 2.41
CA THR A 63 -0.70 -18.25 3.27
C THR A 63 -1.95 -19.06 3.61
N GLN A 64 -3.11 -18.40 3.81
CA GLN A 64 -4.37 -19.11 4.09
C GLN A 64 -4.93 -19.84 2.86
N TYR A 65 -4.58 -19.39 1.65
CA TYR A 65 -4.94 -20.04 0.39
C TYR A 65 -3.82 -20.96 -0.12
N GLU A 66 -2.73 -21.13 0.63
CA GLU A 66 -1.68 -22.10 0.31
C GLU A 66 -2.17 -23.51 0.68
N ASN A 67 -2.98 -24.11 -0.21
CA ASN A 67 -3.30 -25.52 -0.14
C ASN A 67 -2.91 -26.22 -1.45
N PRO A 68 -1.80 -26.98 -1.48
CA PRO A 68 -1.30 -27.59 -2.71
C PRO A 68 -2.25 -28.61 -3.34
N GLY A 69 -3.28 -29.06 -2.60
CA GLY A 69 -4.31 -29.99 -3.07
C GLY A 69 -5.52 -29.35 -3.76
N VAL A 70 -5.66 -28.02 -3.76
CA VAL A 70 -6.85 -27.33 -4.32
C VAL A 70 -6.41 -26.36 -5.43
N PRO A 71 -6.53 -26.75 -6.73
CA PRO A 71 -6.06 -25.94 -7.85
C PRO A 71 -6.63 -24.52 -7.91
N GLU A 72 -7.89 -24.34 -7.53
CA GLU A 72 -8.56 -23.02 -7.48
C GLU A 72 -7.91 -22.08 -6.44
N GLN A 73 -7.35 -22.63 -5.36
CA GLN A 73 -6.67 -21.85 -4.34
C GLN A 73 -5.27 -21.41 -4.77
N ARG A 74 -4.63 -22.14 -5.69
CA ARG A 74 -3.32 -21.77 -6.24
C ARG A 74 -3.38 -20.44 -7.00
N VAL A 75 -4.45 -20.19 -7.75
CA VAL A 75 -4.64 -18.94 -8.49
C VAL A 75 -4.86 -17.78 -7.51
N ALA A 76 -5.68 -17.99 -6.48
CA ALA A 76 -5.92 -16.99 -5.44
C ALA A 76 -4.64 -16.67 -4.63
N HIS A 77 -3.87 -17.69 -4.27
CA HIS A 77 -2.58 -17.56 -3.60
C HIS A 77 -1.61 -16.72 -4.42
N LEU A 78 -1.41 -17.04 -5.71
CA LEU A 78 -0.52 -16.28 -6.58
C LEU A 78 -0.95 -14.82 -6.74
N ALA A 79 -2.25 -14.57 -6.89
CA ALA A 79 -2.77 -13.21 -7.01
C ALA A 79 -2.56 -12.38 -5.73
N LEU A 80 -2.73 -13.01 -4.56
CA LEU A 80 -2.49 -12.36 -3.26
C LEU A 80 -1.02 -12.06 -3.03
N ASP A 81 -0.13 -12.98 -3.39
CA ASP A 81 1.33 -12.81 -3.31
C ASP A 81 1.82 -11.66 -4.22
N GLN A 82 1.34 -11.63 -5.47
CA GLN A 82 1.64 -10.53 -6.40
C GLN A 82 1.13 -9.17 -5.89
N ALA A 83 -0.07 -9.15 -5.29
CA ALA A 83 -0.63 -7.94 -4.71
C ALA A 83 0.18 -7.48 -3.48
N ALA A 84 0.68 -8.41 -2.66
CA ALA A 84 1.55 -8.12 -1.53
C ALA A 84 2.87 -7.47 -1.99
N ALA A 85 3.51 -8.07 -2.99
CA ALA A 85 4.75 -7.53 -3.58
C ALA A 85 4.54 -6.12 -4.15
N ALA A 86 3.45 -5.89 -4.89
CA ALA A 86 3.13 -4.57 -5.43
C ALA A 86 2.92 -3.50 -4.35
N ALA A 87 2.26 -3.87 -3.24
CA ALA A 87 2.03 -2.96 -2.11
C ALA A 87 3.34 -2.63 -1.36
N GLU A 88 4.25 -3.60 -1.24
CA GLU A 88 5.59 -3.37 -0.67
C GLU A 88 6.44 -2.46 -1.56
N ASP A 89 6.44 -2.70 -2.88
CA ASP A 89 7.16 -1.87 -3.86
C ASP A 89 6.68 -0.41 -3.85
N LEU A 90 5.36 -0.20 -3.78
CA LEU A 90 4.78 1.13 -3.62
C LEU A 90 5.25 1.80 -2.32
N GLY A 91 5.27 1.06 -1.22
CA GLY A 91 5.76 1.56 0.06
C GLY A 91 7.25 1.94 0.01
N ALA A 92 8.08 1.11 -0.63
CA ALA A 92 9.49 1.39 -0.82
C ALA A 92 9.73 2.62 -1.71
N CYS A 93 8.96 2.78 -2.79
CA CYS A 93 9.04 3.94 -3.69
C CYS A 93 8.69 5.24 -2.96
N THR A 94 7.58 5.27 -2.24
CA THR A 94 7.14 6.47 -1.52
C THR A 94 8.07 6.85 -0.38
N ARG A 95 8.69 5.87 0.30
CA ARG A 95 9.75 6.11 1.28
C ARG A 95 10.96 6.79 0.66
N ARG A 96 11.44 6.29 -0.49
CA ARG A 96 12.57 6.91 -1.21
C ARG A 96 12.25 8.33 -1.64
N ALA A 97 11.03 8.58 -2.13
CA ALA A 97 10.58 9.93 -2.47
C ALA A 97 10.56 10.85 -1.24
N ALA A 98 10.04 10.38 -0.10
CA ALA A 98 10.03 11.16 1.15
C ALA A 98 11.42 11.46 1.70
N GLN A 99 12.41 10.58 1.45
CA GLN A 99 13.82 10.80 1.78
C GLN A 99 14.46 11.84 0.85
N ALA A 100 14.20 11.76 -0.45
CA ALA A 100 14.72 12.71 -1.44
C ALA A 100 14.31 14.16 -1.13
N LEU A 101 13.08 14.35 -0.63
CA LEU A 101 12.58 15.65 -0.18
C LEU A 101 13.33 16.21 1.05
N GLN A 102 13.97 15.36 1.87
CA GLN A 102 14.76 15.79 3.04
C GLN A 102 16.18 16.22 2.66
N SER A 103 16.78 15.57 1.67
CA SER A 103 18.16 15.83 1.23
C SER A 103 18.30 16.98 0.24
N GLY A 104 17.18 17.54 -0.24
CA GLY A 104 17.13 18.67 -1.18
C GLY A 104 16.90 20.04 -0.53
N HIS A 105 16.97 20.13 0.80
CA HIS A 105 17.00 21.37 1.60
C HIS A 105 18.38 21.53 2.24
#